data_AF-A0A822FYT9-F1
#
_entry.id   AF-A0A822FYT9-F1
#
_cell.length_a   1.000
_cell.length_b   1.000
_cell.length_c   1.000
_cell.angle_alpha   90.00
_cell.angle_beta   90.00
_cell.angle_gamma   90.00
#
_symmetry.space_group_name_H-M   'P 1'
#
loop_
_entity.id
_entity.type
_entity.pdbx_description
1 polymer ?
#
loop_
_entity_poly.entity_id
_entity_poly.type
_entity_poly.pdbx_seq_one_letter_code
_entity_poly.pdbx_strand_id
1 'polypeptide(L)'
;KLDKYAASIIDRCFENDRDFAINILARPAAAFYNVYPLKLALQANCRAFLASKCVQKHLDNEWFGNINYKREHINIRVLNF
;
A
#
# COMPACT_ATOMS: atom_id res chain seq x y z
N LYS A 1 10.08 17.05 -3.06
CA LYS A 1 11.22 16.60 -2.22
C LYS A 1 10.74 15.76 -1.05
N LEU A 2 9.80 16.27 -0.23
CA LEU A 2 9.22 15.52 0.90
C LEU A 2 8.41 14.29 0.49
N ASP A 3 7.69 14.35 -0.63
CA ASP A 3 6.94 13.22 -1.22
C ASP A 3 7.83 11.97 -1.42
N LYS A 4 8.95 12.11 -2.13
CA LYS A 4 9.93 11.02 -2.34
C LYS A 4 10.55 10.53 -1.03
N TYR A 5 10.74 11.41 -0.06
CA TYR A 5 11.27 11.05 1.25
C TYR A 5 10.27 10.22 2.05
N ALA A 6 9.00 10.63 2.09
CA ALA A 6 7.92 9.86 2.70
C ALA A 6 7.77 8.48 2.04
N ALA A 7 7.88 8.41 0.71
CA ALA A 7 7.88 7.15 -0.03
C ALA A 7 9.03 6.23 0.44
N SER A 8 10.24 6.78 0.57
CA SER A 8 11.41 6.00 1.03
C SER A 8 11.27 5.50 2.47
N ILE A 9 10.63 6.28 3.35
CA ILE A 9 10.39 5.87 4.74
C ILE A 9 9.42 4.70 4.77
N ILE A 10 8.26 4.83 4.10
CA ILE A 10 7.22 3.79 4.18
C ILE A 10 7.66 2.49 3.51
N ASP A 11 8.41 2.57 2.41
CA ASP A 11 8.99 1.39 1.76
C ASP A 11 10.05 0.73 2.63
N ARG A 12 10.90 1.50 3.30
CA ARG A 12 11.88 0.93 4.25
C ARG A 12 11.20 0.30 5.46
N CYS A 13 10.11 0.88 5.96
CA CYS A 13 9.29 0.24 6.99
C CYS A 13 8.71 -1.08 6.48
N PHE A 14 8.19 -1.09 5.26
CA PHE A 14 7.59 -2.27 4.63
C PHE A 14 8.59 -3.40 4.36
N GLU A 15 9.85 -3.06 4.05
CA GLU A 15 10.93 -4.04 3.91
C GLU A 15 11.29 -4.73 5.23
N ASN A 16 11.18 -4.01 6.36
CA ASN A 16 11.48 -4.55 7.69
C ASN A 16 10.29 -5.28 8.32
N ASP A 17 9.10 -4.70 8.26
CA ASP A 17 7.86 -5.25 8.81
C ASP A 17 6.68 -4.82 7.92
N ARG A 18 6.21 -5.78 7.11
CA ARG A 18 5.14 -5.54 6.15
C ARG A 18 3.82 -5.20 6.82
N ASP A 19 3.45 -5.97 7.84
CA ASP A 19 2.15 -5.82 8.48
C ASP A 19 2.08 -4.49 9.25
N PHE A 20 3.16 -4.13 9.94
CA PHE A 20 3.28 -2.83 10.59
C PHE A 20 3.16 -1.66 9.60
N ALA A 21 3.88 -1.73 8.47
CA ALA A 21 3.86 -0.66 7.47
C ALA A 21 2.49 -0.49 6.82
N ILE A 22 1.78 -1.59 6.53
CA ILE A 22 0.39 -1.55 6.04
C ILE A 22 -0.53 -0.97 7.12
N ASN A 23 -0.33 -1.32 8.39
CA ASN A 23 -1.12 -0.79 9.50
C ASN A 23 -0.94 0.73 9.68
N ILE A 24 0.25 1.27 9.39
CA ILE A 24 0.46 2.73 9.36
C ILE A 24 -0.48 3.41 8.35
N LEU A 25 -0.66 2.82 7.16
CA LEU A 25 -1.55 3.36 6.13
C LEU A 25 -3.03 3.23 6.52
N ALA A 26 -3.38 2.16 7.22
CA ALA A 26 -4.73 1.84 7.68
C ALA A 26 -5.15 2.55 8.98
N ARG A 27 -4.31 3.45 9.53
CA ARG A 27 -4.63 4.19 10.76
C ARG A 27 -4.75 5.69 10.51
N PRO A 28 -5.74 6.36 11.13
CA PRO A 28 -5.85 7.81 11.07
C PRO A 28 -4.70 8.47 11.84
N ALA A 29 -4.14 9.53 11.27
CA ALA A 29 -3.10 10.30 11.94
C ALA A 29 -3.73 11.36 12.86
N ALA A 30 -3.60 11.18 14.18
CA ALA A 30 -4.17 12.08 15.18
C ALA A 30 -3.73 13.55 15.01
N ALA A 31 -2.46 13.76 14.66
CA ALA A 31 -1.89 15.09 14.41
C ALA A 31 -2.51 15.82 13.20
N PHE A 32 -3.22 15.10 12.33
CA PHE A 32 -3.83 15.65 11.12
C PHE A 32 -5.35 15.43 11.15
N TYR A 33 -5.99 15.78 12.26
CA TYR A 33 -7.45 15.69 12.43
C TYR A 33 -8.02 14.29 12.16
N ASN A 34 -7.29 13.25 12.56
CA ASN A 34 -7.65 11.85 12.33
C ASN A 34 -7.86 11.50 10.85
N VAL A 35 -7.14 12.15 9.95
CA VAL A 35 -7.19 11.83 8.51
C VAL A 35 -6.21 10.70 8.20
N TYR A 36 -6.63 9.78 7.33
CA TYR A 36 -5.80 8.70 6.83
C TYR A 36 -4.64 9.23 5.97
N PRO A 37 -3.43 8.68 6.11
CA PRO A 37 -2.26 9.08 5.33
C PRO A 37 -2.51 9.10 3.81
N LEU A 38 -3.25 8.13 3.29
CA LEU A 38 -3.59 8.06 1.86
C LEU A 38 -4.48 9.22 1.40
N LYS A 39 -5.41 9.67 2.24
CA LYS A 39 -6.28 10.81 1.93
C LYS A 39 -5.47 12.11 1.89
N LEU A 40 -4.53 12.30 2.84
CA LEU A 40 -3.61 13.43 2.82
C LEU A 40 -2.72 13.42 1.59
N ALA A 41 -2.14 12.27 1.26
CA ALA A 41 -1.27 12.10 0.10
C ALA A 41 -2.00 12.37 -1.22
N LEU A 42 -3.26 11.96 -1.33
CA LEU A 42 -4.10 12.24 -2.50
C LEU A 42 -4.39 13.74 -2.63
N GLN A 43 -4.82 14.38 -1.54
CA GLN A 43 -5.11 15.82 -1.51
C GLN A 43 -3.88 16.67 -1.86
N ALA A 44 -2.70 16.26 -1.40
CA ALA A 44 -1.44 16.93 -1.67
C ALA A 44 -0.79 16.53 -3.00
N ASN A 45 -1.40 15.64 -3.79
CA ASN A 45 -0.87 15.12 -5.06
C ASN A 45 0.55 14.53 -4.91
N CYS A 46 0.79 13.82 -3.81
CA CYS A 46 2.05 13.13 -3.47
C CYS A 46 2.22 11.85 -4.30
N ARG A 47 2.43 12.01 -5.61
CA ARG A 47 2.47 10.90 -6.58
C ARG A 47 3.55 9.87 -6.27
N ALA A 48 4.72 10.28 -5.77
CA ALA A 48 5.80 9.35 -5.48
C ALA A 48 5.47 8.46 -4.27
N PHE A 49 4.86 9.02 -3.23
CA PHE A 49 4.36 8.27 -2.08
C PHE A 49 3.25 7.31 -2.47
N LEU A 50 2.29 7.77 -3.28
CA LEU A 50 1.20 6.91 -3.76
C LEU A 50 1.73 5.76 -4.63
N ALA A 51 2.81 5.97 -5.37
CA ALA A 51 3.46 4.94 -6.17
C ALA A 51 4.41 4.02 -5.37
N SER A 52 4.56 4.21 -4.06
CA SER A 52 5.43 3.37 -3.22
C SER A 52 4.94 1.91 -3.15
N LYS A 53 5.86 0.97 -2.95
CA LYS A 53 5.55 -0.47 -2.93
C LYS A 53 4.55 -0.79 -1.82
N CYS A 54 4.74 -0.20 -0.64
CA CYS A 54 3.84 -0.39 0.49
C CYS A 54 2.41 0.07 0.17
N VAL A 55 2.27 1.27 -0.41
CA VAL A 55 0.95 1.82 -0.76
C VAL A 55 0.28 0.99 -1.84
N GLN A 56 0.99 0.62 -2.90
CA GLN A 56 0.42 -0.23 -3.95
C GLN A 56 -0.01 -1.58 -3.39
N LYS A 57 0.78 -2.19 -2.50
CA LYS A 57 0.39 -3.45 -1.85
C LYS A 57 -0.85 -3.30 -0.96
N HIS A 58 -0.97 -2.18 -0.23
CA HIS A 58 -2.18 -1.91 0.55
C HIS A 58 -3.40 -1.77 -0.35
N LEU A 59 -3.29 -1.01 -1.45
CA LEU A 59 -4.38 -0.84 -2.41
C LEU A 59 -4.77 -2.16 -3.09
N ASP A 60 -3.81 -3.02 -3.43
CA ASP A 60 -4.08 -4.37 -3.92
C ASP A 60 -4.87 -5.18 -2.89
N ASN A 61 -4.47 -5.15 -1.62
CA ASN A 61 -5.16 -5.88 -0.55
C ASN A 61 -6.59 -5.39 -0.36
N GLU A 62 -6.82 -4.06 -0.39
CA GLU A 62 -8.15 -3.46 -0.34
C GLU A 62 -9.00 -3.84 -1.56
N TRP A 63 -8.40 -3.86 -2.75
CA TRP A 63 -9.07 -4.23 -4.00
C TRP A 63 -9.55 -5.67 -4.00
N PHE A 64 -8.70 -6.60 -3.54
CA PHE A 64 -9.04 -8.02 -3.46
C PHE A 64 -9.71 -8.41 -2.13
N GLY A 65 -10.05 -7.46 -1.26
CA GLY A 65 -10.79 -7.71 -0.01
C GLY A 65 -10.08 -8.65 0.97
N ASN A 66 -8.75 -8.56 1.09
CA ASN A 66 -7.91 -9.48 1.88
C ASN A 66 -8.05 -10.96 1.50
N ILE A 67 -8.61 -11.28 0.33
CA ILE A 67 -8.50 -12.63 -0.22
C ILE A 67 -7.01 -12.87 -0.42
N ASN A 68 -6.50 -13.94 0.17
CA ASN A 68 -5.10 -14.33 0.08
C ASN A 68 -4.85 -14.83 -1.35
N TYR A 69 -4.83 -13.91 -2.31
CA TYR A 69 -4.47 -14.12 -3.70
C TYR A 69 -2.95 -14.32 -3.73
N LYS A 70 -2.50 -15.42 -3.13
CA LYS A 70 -1.34 -16.08 -3.66
C LYS A 70 -1.74 -16.39 -5.09
N ARG A 71 -1.05 -15.80 -6.06
CA ARG A 71 -0.88 -16.41 -7.37
C ARG A 71 -0.26 -17.79 -7.12
N GLU A 72 -1.03 -18.75 -6.60
CA GLU A 72 -0.80 -20.13 -6.95
C GLU A 72 -0.84 -20.11 -8.46
N HIS A 73 0.27 -20.53 -9.05
CA HIS A 73 0.38 -20.69 -10.48
C HIS A 73 -0.88 -21.42 -10.94
N ILE A 74 -1.82 -20.69 -11.54
CA ILE A 74 -2.82 -21.31 -12.38
C ILE A 74 -1.96 -21.98 -13.44
N ASN A 75 -1.74 -23.28 -13.26
CA ASN A 75 -1.11 -24.12 -14.24
C ASN A 75 -2.01 -23.98 -15.45
N ILE A 76 -1.58 -23.17 -16.44
CA ILE A 76 -2.26 -22.94 -17.71
C ILE A 76 -2.14 -24.24 -18.53
N ARG A 77 -2.75 -25.30 -18.01
CA ARG A 77 -2.94 -26.61 -18.63
C ARG A 77 -4.41 -27.03 -18.60
N VAL A 78 -5.28 -26.26 -17.95
CA VAL A 78 -6.73 -26.54 -17.87
C VAL A 78 -7.54 -25.37 -18.42
N LEU A 79 -7.18 -24.92 -19.62
CA LEU A 79 -8.10 -24.25 -20.54
C LEU A 79 -7.78 -24.77 -21.94
N ASN A 80 -7.96 -26.09 -22.13
CA ASN A 80 -8.22 -26.62 -23.46
C ASN A 80 -9.73 -26.61 -23.63
N PHE A 81 -10.18 -25.66 -24.46
CA PHE A 81 -11.45 -25.56 -25.17
C PHE A 81 -12.74 -25.81 -24.38
#